data_AF-A0A9N8VAQ7-F1
#
_entry.id   AF-A0A9N8VAQ7-F1
#
_cell.length_a   1.000
_cell.length_b   1.000
_cell.length_c   1.000
_cell.angle_alpha   90.00
_cell.angle_beta   90.00
_cell.angle_gamma   90.00
#
_symmetry.space_group_name_H-M   'P 1'
#
loop_
_entity.id
_entity.type
_entity.pdbx_description
1 polymer ?
#
loop_
_entity_poly.entity_id
_entity_poly.type
_entity_poly.pdbx_seq_one_letter_code
_entity_poly.pdbx_strand_id
1 'polypeptide(L)'
;MTCAHIKLVVRKINELIEKIGDDNSILYKSLGIYVKKEETESGLCLKKVPQYCGSNNDSCREHYTGGSSYLTFGCEYNIKTINKNALGEYFSEIGVLINDCDCYNDLNRNSIDKYNKLIKEFNDLAKNSVTGDHRELAEKCRNLIGRLEEYEEYKDKFEEVRDERERERIDNTREISTLQRDKTHLQRNLTDTQQRLTASENKVSRIEERLEARGREVLELKSKLERLSINVDNLEKSREELLNEKVNLKNEKLEIFANNSGINANEVDNLLRYYERLINARKNYNQVNIGTHEGNINRVRGIIRQSGVSVENTQKCCRKCEKVAKLRTELNEIRQQQYEARQEVPPRH
;
A
#
# COMPACT_ATOMS: atom_id res chain seq x y z
N MET A 1 -91.52 -40.34 -54.89
CA MET A 1 -92.24 -41.62 -55.11
C MET A 1 -91.20 -42.73 -55.14
N THR A 2 -91.13 -43.58 -54.11
CA THR A 2 -90.13 -44.65 -54.08
C THR A 2 -90.57 -45.77 -55.02
N CYS A 3 -89.75 -46.02 -56.05
CA CYS A 3 -89.96 -47.09 -57.03
C CYS A 3 -90.23 -48.41 -56.30
N ALA A 4 -91.25 -49.15 -56.74
CA ALA A 4 -91.64 -50.42 -56.13
C ALA A 4 -90.44 -51.40 -56.04
N HIS A 5 -89.51 -51.34 -57.01
CA HIS A 5 -88.26 -52.10 -56.99
C HIS A 5 -87.34 -51.73 -55.81
N ILE A 6 -87.19 -50.45 -55.47
CA ILE A 6 -86.39 -50.03 -54.30
C ILE A 6 -87.01 -50.58 -53.00
N LYS A 7 -88.34 -50.58 -52.87
CA LYS A 7 -89.00 -51.20 -51.71
C LYS A 7 -88.78 -52.72 -51.67
N LEU A 8 -88.71 -53.39 -52.83
CA LEU A 8 -88.40 -54.82 -52.92
C LEU A 8 -86.95 -55.11 -52.51
N VAL A 9 -85.99 -54.33 -53.01
CA VAL A 9 -84.57 -54.44 -52.69
C VAL A 9 -84.34 -54.21 -51.20
N VAL A 10 -84.89 -53.12 -50.64
CA VAL A 10 -84.77 -52.84 -49.19
C VAL A 10 -85.37 -53.97 -48.36
N ARG A 11 -86.51 -54.53 -48.76
CA ARG A 11 -87.12 -55.68 -48.07
C ARG A 11 -86.22 -56.93 -48.13
N LYS A 12 -85.62 -57.25 -49.27
CA LYS A 12 -84.67 -58.37 -49.41
C LYS A 12 -83.37 -58.16 -48.63
N ILE A 13 -82.86 -56.92 -48.58
CA ILE A 13 -81.73 -56.55 -47.73
C ILE A 13 -82.10 -56.73 -46.26
N ASN A 14 -83.29 -56.31 -45.83
CA ASN A 14 -83.75 -56.50 -44.46
C ASN A 14 -83.92 -57.98 -44.10
N GLU A 15 -84.48 -58.80 -45.00
CA GLU A 15 -84.49 -60.27 -44.84
C GLU A 15 -83.08 -60.84 -44.67
N LEU A 16 -82.11 -60.37 -45.46
CA LEU A 16 -80.72 -60.78 -45.34
C LEU A 16 -80.12 -60.36 -44.00
N ILE A 17 -80.38 -59.12 -43.54
CA ILE A 17 -79.93 -58.63 -42.24
C ILE A 17 -80.52 -59.46 -41.10
N GLU A 18 -81.82 -59.75 -41.14
CA GLU A 18 -82.48 -60.61 -40.15
C GLU A 18 -81.87 -62.02 -40.14
N LYS A 19 -81.62 -62.61 -41.32
CA LYS A 19 -80.96 -63.93 -41.42
C LYS A 19 -79.49 -63.91 -41.00
N ILE A 20 -78.78 -62.79 -41.12
CA ILE A 20 -77.43 -62.63 -40.59
C ILE A 20 -77.46 -62.53 -39.06
N GLY A 21 -78.50 -61.93 -38.48
CA GLY A 21 -78.70 -61.84 -37.04
C GLY A 21 -79.18 -63.13 -36.37
N ASP A 22 -79.83 -64.03 -37.11
CA ASP A 22 -80.25 -65.34 -36.60
C ASP A 22 -79.10 -66.35 -36.63
N ASP A 23 -78.54 -66.65 -35.46
CA ASP A 23 -77.43 -67.59 -35.29
C ASP A 23 -77.74 -69.03 -35.76
N ASN A 24 -79.01 -69.39 -35.98
CA ASN A 24 -79.43 -70.70 -36.50
C ASN A 24 -79.75 -70.69 -38.01
N SER A 25 -79.50 -69.56 -38.68
CA SER A 25 -79.72 -69.39 -40.11
C SER A 25 -78.88 -70.33 -40.97
N ILE A 26 -79.45 -70.75 -42.11
CA ILE A 26 -78.76 -71.46 -43.20
C ILE A 26 -77.52 -70.72 -43.72
N LEU A 27 -77.41 -69.42 -43.43
CA LEU A 27 -76.26 -68.58 -43.77
C LEU A 27 -75.00 -68.98 -43.00
N TYR A 28 -75.09 -69.81 -41.97
CA TYR A 28 -73.94 -70.25 -41.18
C TYR A 28 -73.74 -71.77 -41.27
N LYS A 29 -72.49 -72.19 -41.50
CA LYS A 29 -72.05 -73.59 -41.44
C LYS A 29 -71.15 -73.76 -40.21
N SER A 30 -71.47 -74.72 -39.34
CA SER A 30 -70.62 -75.09 -38.19
C SER A 30 -69.38 -75.83 -38.68
N LEU A 31 -68.18 -75.40 -38.27
CA LEU A 31 -66.90 -76.03 -38.66
C LEU A 31 -66.37 -77.08 -37.66
N GLY A 32 -67.09 -77.39 -36.59
CA GLY A 32 -66.62 -78.37 -35.59
C GLY A 32 -65.43 -77.88 -34.75
N ILE A 33 -65.03 -78.70 -33.77
CA ILE A 33 -64.19 -78.28 -32.63
C ILE A 33 -62.68 -78.24 -32.96
N TYR A 34 -62.25 -78.74 -34.13
CA TYR A 34 -60.84 -78.78 -34.54
C TYR A 34 -60.64 -78.06 -35.87
N VAL A 35 -60.48 -76.73 -35.82
CA VAL A 35 -60.06 -75.93 -36.99
C VAL A 35 -58.54 -75.85 -36.98
N LYS A 36 -57.89 -76.42 -38.01
CA LYS A 36 -56.43 -76.32 -38.17
C LYS A 36 -56.06 -74.86 -38.37
N LYS A 37 -54.96 -74.41 -37.75
CA LYS A 37 -54.49 -73.00 -37.74
C LYS A 37 -54.37 -72.38 -39.15
N GLU A 38 -54.12 -73.20 -40.16
CA GLU A 38 -54.04 -72.81 -41.57
C GLU A 38 -55.39 -72.32 -42.17
N GLU A 39 -56.54 -72.65 -41.55
CA GLU A 39 -57.86 -72.20 -42.02
C GLU A 39 -58.32 -70.85 -41.39
N THR A 40 -57.61 -70.34 -40.37
CA THR A 40 -57.93 -69.05 -39.73
C THR A 40 -57.30 -67.82 -40.40
N GLU A 41 -56.34 -68.00 -41.31
CA GLU A 41 -55.64 -66.88 -41.98
C GLU A 41 -56.28 -66.47 -43.33
N SER A 42 -57.30 -67.20 -43.81
CA SER A 42 -57.90 -66.99 -45.15
C SER A 42 -59.37 -66.51 -45.18
N GLY A 43 -59.97 -66.06 -44.07
CA GLY A 43 -61.36 -65.56 -44.11
C GLY A 43 -61.85 -64.90 -42.82
N LEU A 44 -62.74 -63.91 -42.97
CA LEU A 44 -63.38 -63.11 -41.90
C LEU A 44 -63.89 -64.00 -40.75
N CYS A 45 -63.06 -64.22 -39.73
CA CYS A 45 -63.51 -64.68 -38.44
C CYS A 45 -63.95 -63.45 -37.63
N LEU A 46 -65.26 -63.27 -37.47
CA LEU A 46 -65.82 -62.31 -36.52
C LEU A 46 -65.49 -62.81 -35.09
N LYS A 47 -64.37 -62.33 -34.54
CA LYS A 47 -64.10 -62.49 -33.10
C LYS A 47 -65.16 -61.70 -32.33
N LYS A 48 -65.96 -62.39 -31.51
CA LYS A 48 -66.79 -61.73 -30.50
C LYS A 48 -65.88 -60.94 -29.56
N VAL A 49 -66.06 -59.63 -29.53
CA VAL A 49 -65.45 -58.72 -28.56
C VAL A 49 -66.12 -58.98 -27.20
N PRO A 50 -65.37 -59.18 -26.10
CA PRO A 50 -65.98 -59.34 -24.78
C PRO A 50 -66.76 -58.08 -24.37
N GLN A 51 -68.00 -58.28 -23.94
CA GLN A 51 -68.86 -57.24 -23.37
C GLN A 51 -68.26 -56.70 -22.07
N TYR A 52 -68.23 -55.37 -21.97
CA TYR A 52 -67.77 -54.54 -20.85
C TYR A 52 -68.11 -55.09 -19.45
N CYS A 53 -67.15 -54.97 -18.53
CA CYS A 53 -67.46 -54.62 -17.14
C CYS A 53 -66.72 -53.30 -16.82
N GLY A 54 -67.47 -52.33 -16.31
CA GLY A 54 -67.00 -50.97 -16.07
C GLY A 54 -66.42 -50.74 -14.68
N SER A 55 -66.40 -49.45 -14.34
CA SER A 55 -66.07 -48.77 -13.07
C SER A 55 -64.60 -48.39 -12.83
N ASN A 56 -64.40 -47.07 -12.88
CA ASN A 56 -63.63 -46.19 -12.00
C ASN A 56 -62.09 -46.27 -11.92
N ASN A 57 -61.52 -45.10 -12.22
CA ASN A 57 -60.44 -44.36 -11.57
C ASN A 57 -59.17 -45.07 -11.08
N ASP A 58 -58.09 -44.44 -11.52
CA ASP A 58 -56.83 -44.19 -10.82
C ASP A 58 -55.85 -45.35 -10.64
N SER A 59 -54.59 -44.99 -10.88
CA SER A 59 -53.39 -45.78 -10.67
C SER A 59 -53.16 -46.93 -11.66
N CYS A 60 -52.31 -46.68 -12.66
CA CYS A 60 -51.26 -47.63 -13.03
C CYS A 60 -50.12 -46.89 -13.72
N ARG A 61 -49.26 -46.29 -12.90
CA ARG A 61 -47.85 -46.10 -13.24
C ARG A 61 -47.14 -47.42 -12.93
N GLU A 62 -46.21 -47.75 -13.82
CA GLU A 62 -45.00 -48.58 -13.62
C GLU A 62 -45.04 -50.11 -13.82
N HIS A 63 -44.21 -50.49 -14.80
CA HIS A 63 -43.19 -51.54 -14.78
C HIS A 63 -43.58 -53.03 -14.66
N TYR A 64 -43.26 -53.79 -15.71
CA TYR A 64 -42.28 -54.89 -15.78
C TYR A 64 -42.61 -55.72 -17.05
N THR A 65 -41.81 -55.66 -18.12
CA THR A 65 -40.72 -56.62 -18.44
C THR A 65 -41.07 -58.11 -18.26
N GLY A 66 -40.99 -58.83 -19.38
CA GLY A 66 -40.44 -60.19 -19.49
C GLY A 66 -41.01 -61.27 -18.57
N GLY A 67 -41.85 -62.14 -19.11
CA GLY A 67 -42.19 -63.40 -18.44
C GLY A 67 -43.23 -64.20 -19.20
N SER A 68 -42.76 -65.08 -20.08
CA SER A 68 -43.56 -66.13 -20.70
C SER A 68 -44.08 -67.08 -19.61
N SER A 69 -45.40 -67.13 -19.42
CA SER A 69 -46.07 -68.26 -18.78
C SER A 69 -47.39 -68.53 -19.49
N TYR A 70 -47.44 -69.72 -20.08
CA TYR A 70 -48.58 -70.28 -20.78
C TYR A 70 -49.78 -70.43 -19.83
N LEU A 71 -50.83 -69.65 -20.06
CA LEU A 71 -52.17 -69.95 -19.55
C LEU A 71 -53.01 -70.50 -20.70
N THR A 72 -53.04 -71.82 -20.81
CA THR A 72 -53.99 -72.58 -21.62
C THR A 72 -55.39 -72.43 -21.03
N PHE A 73 -56.13 -71.41 -21.48
CA PHE A 73 -57.59 -71.40 -21.35
C PHE A 73 -58.17 -72.26 -22.46
N GLY A 74 -58.51 -73.51 -22.12
CA GLY A 74 -59.34 -74.38 -22.94
C GLY A 74 -60.77 -73.85 -22.95
N CYS A 75 -61.10 -73.07 -23.97
CA CYS A 75 -62.48 -72.76 -24.33
C CYS A 75 -62.77 -73.42 -25.67
N GLU A 76 -63.64 -74.43 -25.66
CA GLU A 76 -64.18 -75.05 -26.87
C GLU A 76 -65.06 -74.02 -27.58
N TYR A 77 -64.52 -73.35 -28.61
CA TYR A 77 -65.31 -72.45 -29.45
C TYR A 77 -65.83 -73.23 -30.66
N ASN A 78 -67.15 -73.38 -30.76
CA ASN A 78 -67.79 -73.74 -32.02
C ASN A 78 -67.71 -72.55 -32.98
N ILE A 79 -66.78 -72.59 -33.94
CA ILE A 79 -66.67 -71.57 -34.98
C ILE A 79 -67.73 -71.85 -36.04
N LYS A 80 -68.66 -70.90 -36.21
CA LYS A 80 -69.58 -70.84 -37.35
C LYS A 80 -68.97 -69.92 -38.41
N THR A 81 -68.94 -70.36 -39.66
CA THR A 81 -68.53 -69.51 -40.79
C THR A 81 -69.68 -69.26 -41.72
N ILE A 82 -69.71 -68.08 -42.33
CA ILE A 82 -70.74 -67.73 -43.32
C ILE A 82 -70.63 -68.69 -44.51
N ASN A 83 -71.73 -69.37 -44.82
CA ASN A 83 -71.89 -70.17 -46.02
C ASN A 83 -71.91 -69.22 -47.23
N LYS A 84 -70.73 -69.03 -47.84
CA LYS A 84 -70.53 -68.13 -48.98
C LYS A 84 -71.50 -68.39 -50.13
N ASN A 85 -71.93 -69.64 -50.34
CA ASN A 85 -72.89 -69.98 -51.40
C ASN A 85 -74.28 -69.43 -51.08
N ALA A 86 -74.77 -69.62 -49.84
CA ALA A 86 -76.06 -69.09 -49.42
C ALA A 86 -76.09 -67.54 -49.39
N LEU A 87 -74.98 -66.91 -49.01
CA LEU A 87 -74.83 -65.45 -49.07
C LEU A 87 -74.77 -64.95 -50.52
N GLY A 88 -74.08 -65.69 -51.39
CA GLY A 88 -73.96 -65.40 -52.82
C GLY A 88 -75.30 -65.48 -53.55
N GLU A 89 -76.15 -66.45 -53.21
CA GLU A 89 -77.53 -66.54 -53.73
C GLU A 89 -78.35 -65.29 -53.36
N TYR A 90 -78.27 -64.83 -52.11
CA TYR A 90 -78.95 -63.60 -51.67
C TYR A 90 -78.45 -62.35 -52.40
N PHE A 91 -77.13 -62.20 -52.56
CA PHE A 91 -76.58 -61.08 -53.32
C PHE A 91 -76.94 -61.15 -54.80
N SER A 92 -77.05 -62.34 -55.37
CA SER A 92 -77.49 -62.53 -56.75
C SER A 92 -78.96 -62.13 -56.91
N GLU A 93 -79.85 -62.54 -55.99
CA GLU A 93 -81.25 -62.11 -55.98
C GLU A 93 -81.38 -60.58 -55.86
N ILE A 94 -80.62 -59.96 -54.95
CA ILE A 94 -80.61 -58.49 -54.79
C ILE A 94 -80.05 -57.82 -56.05
N GLY A 95 -78.99 -58.39 -56.65
CA GLY A 95 -78.38 -57.88 -57.87
C GLY A 95 -79.32 -57.91 -59.07
N VAL A 96 -80.11 -58.98 -59.23
CA VAL A 96 -81.17 -59.06 -60.26
C VAL A 96 -82.21 -57.96 -60.02
N LEU A 97 -82.67 -57.78 -58.78
CA LEU A 97 -83.66 -56.74 -58.44
C LEU A 97 -83.15 -55.30 -58.65
N ILE A 98 -81.83 -55.07 -58.52
CA ILE A 98 -81.20 -53.77 -58.78
C ILE A 98 -81.01 -53.54 -60.28
N ASN A 99 -80.60 -54.57 -61.03
CA ASN A 99 -80.34 -54.46 -62.47
C ASN A 99 -81.65 -54.35 -63.30
N ASP A 100 -82.76 -54.90 -62.82
CA ASP A 100 -84.08 -54.75 -63.47
C ASP A 100 -84.74 -53.38 -63.18
N CYS A 101 -84.04 -52.46 -62.49
CA CYS A 101 -84.57 -51.15 -62.11
C CYS A 101 -83.90 -50.01 -62.93
N ASP A 102 -84.57 -49.58 -64.01
CA ASP A 102 -84.15 -48.45 -64.86
C ASP A 102 -84.07 -47.08 -64.13
N CYS A 103 -84.43 -47.01 -62.85
CA CYS A 103 -84.42 -45.76 -62.06
C CYS A 103 -83.02 -45.34 -61.54
N TYR A 104 -81.97 -46.16 -61.70
CA TYR A 104 -80.64 -45.88 -61.14
C TYR A 104 -79.84 -44.82 -61.92
N ASN A 105 -80.08 -44.68 -63.22
CA ASN A 105 -79.27 -43.80 -64.08
C ASN A 105 -79.56 -42.30 -63.91
N ASP A 106 -80.75 -41.91 -63.41
CA ASP A 106 -81.13 -40.50 -63.25
C ASP A 106 -80.67 -39.85 -61.92
N LEU A 107 -80.24 -40.63 -60.92
CA LEU A 107 -79.77 -40.13 -59.61
C LEU A 107 -78.26 -39.81 -59.57
N ASN A 108 -77.47 -40.33 -60.52
CA ASN A 108 -76.01 -40.31 -60.45
C ASN A 108 -75.39 -38.97 -60.94
N ARG A 109 -76.00 -38.27 -61.91
CA ARG A 109 -75.42 -37.03 -62.46
C ARG A 109 -75.54 -35.80 -61.55
N ASN A 110 -76.68 -35.61 -60.87
CA ASN A 110 -76.90 -34.40 -60.04
C ASN A 110 -76.17 -34.40 -58.68
N SER A 111 -75.68 -35.56 -58.24
CA SER A 111 -75.05 -35.72 -56.91
C SER A 111 -73.54 -35.44 -56.95
N ILE A 112 -72.89 -35.72 -58.08
CA ILE A 112 -71.44 -35.56 -58.26
C ILE A 112 -71.04 -34.07 -58.37
N ASP A 113 -71.83 -33.25 -59.07
CA ASP A 113 -71.52 -31.83 -59.25
C ASP A 113 -71.64 -31.03 -57.95
N LYS A 114 -72.61 -31.36 -57.09
CA LYS A 114 -72.74 -30.76 -55.75
C LYS A 114 -71.56 -31.12 -54.85
N TYR A 115 -71.09 -32.37 -54.91
CA TYR A 115 -69.96 -32.83 -54.11
C TYR A 115 -68.65 -32.14 -54.53
N ASN A 116 -68.40 -32.01 -55.83
CA ASN A 116 -67.21 -31.33 -56.34
C ASN A 116 -67.17 -29.84 -55.97
N LYS A 117 -68.33 -29.17 -55.94
CA LYS A 117 -68.43 -27.77 -55.50
C LYS A 117 -68.07 -27.60 -54.01
N LEU A 118 -68.59 -28.47 -53.16
CA LEU A 118 -68.29 -28.48 -51.72
C LEU A 118 -66.81 -28.75 -51.43
N ILE A 119 -66.16 -29.67 -52.16
CA ILE A 119 -64.73 -29.91 -52.03
C ILE A 119 -63.91 -28.68 -52.38
N LYS A 120 -64.30 -27.96 -53.43
CA LYS A 120 -63.59 -26.74 -53.84
C LYS A 120 -63.72 -25.64 -52.79
N GLU A 121 -64.92 -25.39 -52.28
CA GLU A 121 -65.17 -24.41 -51.21
C GLU A 121 -64.40 -24.77 -49.93
N PHE A 122 -64.37 -26.06 -49.56
CA PHE A 122 -63.61 -26.54 -48.39
C PHE A 122 -62.09 -26.35 -48.57
N ASN A 123 -61.55 -26.68 -49.76
CA ASN A 123 -60.13 -26.51 -50.04
C ASN A 123 -59.72 -25.04 -50.08
N ASP A 124 -60.57 -24.15 -50.62
CA ASP A 124 -60.31 -22.71 -50.66
C ASP A 124 -60.36 -22.10 -49.25
N LEU A 125 -61.29 -22.54 -48.39
CA LEU A 125 -61.36 -22.15 -46.97
C LEU A 125 -60.14 -22.66 -46.18
N ALA A 126 -59.78 -23.94 -46.33
CA ALA A 126 -58.64 -24.52 -45.65
C ALA A 126 -57.32 -23.84 -46.06
N LYS A 127 -57.16 -23.51 -47.34
CA LYS A 127 -55.98 -22.82 -47.84
C LYS A 127 -55.87 -21.40 -47.31
N ASN A 128 -56.96 -20.64 -47.25
CA ASN A 128 -56.91 -19.23 -46.84
C ASN A 128 -56.87 -19.04 -45.31
N SER A 129 -57.55 -19.88 -44.53
CA SER A 129 -57.52 -19.82 -43.06
C SER A 129 -56.18 -20.29 -42.49
N VAL A 130 -55.66 -21.41 -42.98
CA VAL A 130 -54.46 -22.03 -42.39
C VAL A 130 -53.17 -21.30 -42.83
N THR A 131 -53.10 -20.79 -44.06
CA THR A 131 -51.88 -20.10 -44.53
C THR A 131 -51.72 -18.68 -43.99
N GLY A 132 -52.82 -17.97 -43.72
CA GLY A 132 -52.79 -16.65 -43.09
C GLY A 132 -52.27 -16.71 -41.66
N ASP A 133 -52.86 -17.59 -40.85
CA ASP A 133 -52.49 -17.78 -39.44
C ASP A 133 -51.05 -18.28 -39.28
N HIS A 134 -50.60 -19.19 -40.15
CA HIS A 134 -49.21 -19.65 -40.14
C HIS A 134 -48.21 -18.55 -40.52
N ARG A 135 -48.57 -17.66 -41.46
CA ARG A 135 -47.69 -16.54 -41.85
C ARG A 135 -47.53 -15.54 -40.71
N GLU A 136 -48.62 -15.17 -40.05
CA GLU A 136 -48.58 -14.26 -38.90
C GLU A 136 -47.79 -14.86 -37.73
N LEU A 137 -47.99 -16.16 -37.45
CA LEU A 137 -47.25 -16.87 -36.42
C LEU A 137 -45.74 -16.93 -36.73
N ALA A 138 -45.36 -17.22 -37.98
CA ALA A 138 -43.96 -17.25 -38.40
C ALA A 138 -43.29 -15.87 -38.30
N GLU A 139 -44.02 -14.79 -38.57
CA GLU A 139 -43.54 -13.43 -38.37
C GLU A 139 -43.37 -13.08 -36.89
N LYS A 140 -44.33 -13.46 -36.03
CA LYS A 140 -44.19 -13.35 -34.57
C LYS A 140 -42.99 -14.14 -34.04
N CYS A 141 -42.76 -15.36 -34.51
CA CYS A 141 -41.60 -16.17 -34.13
C CYS A 141 -40.29 -15.49 -34.56
N ARG A 142 -40.19 -14.96 -35.79
CA ARG A 142 -39.00 -14.22 -36.23
C ARG A 142 -38.74 -12.98 -35.39
N ASN A 143 -39.78 -12.22 -35.06
CA ASN A 143 -39.66 -11.04 -34.19
C ASN A 143 -39.23 -11.44 -32.76
N LEU A 144 -39.73 -12.56 -32.23
CA LEU A 144 -39.30 -13.06 -30.93
C LEU A 144 -37.84 -13.52 -30.94
N ILE A 145 -37.40 -14.18 -32.00
CA ILE A 145 -35.99 -14.57 -32.18
C ILE A 145 -35.09 -13.33 -32.22
N GLY A 146 -35.44 -12.32 -33.04
CA GLY A 146 -34.67 -11.08 -33.09
C GLY A 146 -34.60 -10.36 -31.73
N ARG A 147 -35.71 -10.32 -30.97
CA ARG A 147 -35.71 -9.77 -29.61
C ARG A 147 -34.89 -10.58 -28.60
N LEU A 148 -34.80 -11.91 -28.77
CA LEU A 148 -33.94 -12.75 -27.94
C LEU A 148 -32.46 -12.46 -28.23
N GLU A 149 -32.09 -12.35 -29.51
CA GLU A 149 -30.73 -11.97 -29.93
C GLU A 149 -30.34 -10.58 -29.38
N GLU A 150 -31.21 -9.58 -29.49
CA GLU A 150 -30.99 -8.24 -28.91
C GLU A 150 -30.82 -8.29 -27.38
N TYR A 151 -31.60 -9.13 -26.70
CA TYR A 151 -31.49 -9.31 -25.25
C TYR A 151 -30.18 -9.99 -24.85
N GLU A 152 -29.73 -10.98 -25.60
CA GLU A 152 -28.43 -11.63 -25.39
C GLU A 152 -27.28 -10.64 -25.57
N GLU A 153 -27.29 -9.82 -26.62
CA GLU A 153 -26.29 -8.76 -26.82
C GLU A 153 -26.31 -7.73 -25.68
N TYR A 154 -27.50 -7.33 -25.22
CA TYR A 154 -27.62 -6.41 -24.09
C TYR A 154 -27.10 -7.02 -22.78
N LYS A 155 -27.36 -8.31 -22.56
CA LYS A 155 -26.86 -9.05 -21.40
C LYS A 155 -25.34 -9.11 -21.40
N ASP A 156 -24.73 -9.42 -22.55
CA ASP A 156 -23.27 -9.46 -22.69
C ASP A 156 -22.64 -8.09 -22.41
N LYS A 157 -23.19 -7.01 -23.00
CA LYS A 157 -22.75 -5.63 -22.72
C LYS A 157 -22.90 -5.26 -21.25
N PHE A 158 -24.00 -5.69 -20.60
CA PHE A 158 -24.22 -5.44 -19.19
C PHE A 158 -23.19 -6.17 -18.31
N GLU A 159 -22.87 -7.43 -18.65
CA GLU A 159 -21.84 -8.21 -17.96
C GLU A 159 -20.45 -7.58 -18.15
N GLU A 160 -20.11 -7.12 -19.36
CA GLU A 160 -18.85 -6.42 -19.63
C GLU A 160 -18.71 -5.14 -18.77
N VAL A 161 -19.75 -4.31 -18.75
CA VAL A 161 -19.76 -3.08 -17.93
C VAL A 161 -19.69 -3.39 -16.43
N ARG A 162 -20.36 -4.45 -15.98
CA ARG A 162 -20.30 -4.89 -14.58
C ARG A 162 -18.87 -5.32 -14.22
N ASP A 163 -18.23 -6.11 -15.07
CA ASP A 163 -16.90 -6.65 -14.82
C ASP A 163 -15.82 -5.55 -14.89
N GLU A 164 -15.96 -4.57 -15.79
CA GLU A 164 -15.08 -3.40 -15.85
C GLU A 164 -15.19 -2.55 -14.57
N ARG A 165 -16.41 -2.27 -14.11
CA ARG A 165 -16.63 -1.56 -12.84
C ARG A 165 -16.06 -2.32 -11.65
N GLU A 166 -16.13 -3.65 -11.67
CA GLU A 166 -15.54 -4.47 -10.61
C GLU A 166 -14.02 -4.41 -10.61
N ARG A 167 -13.38 -4.45 -11.79
CA ARG A 167 -11.93 -4.22 -11.92
C ARG A 167 -11.52 -2.86 -11.35
N GLU A 168 -12.23 -1.80 -11.75
CA GLU A 168 -11.98 -0.44 -11.26
C GLU A 168 -12.15 -0.35 -9.73
N ARG A 169 -13.18 -0.97 -9.16
CA ARG A 169 -13.37 -1.03 -7.69
C ARG A 169 -12.21 -1.72 -6.98
N ILE A 170 -11.73 -2.84 -7.51
CA ILE A 170 -10.61 -3.59 -6.94
C ILE A 170 -9.33 -2.76 -6.99
N ASP A 171 -9.04 -2.13 -8.12
CA ASP A 171 -7.83 -1.33 -8.30
C ASP A 171 -7.85 -0.06 -7.42
N ASN A 172 -8.98 0.63 -7.35
CA ASN A 172 -9.17 1.76 -6.43
C ASN A 172 -8.99 1.33 -4.96
N THR A 173 -9.49 0.15 -4.58
CA THR A 173 -9.32 -0.39 -3.22
C THR A 173 -7.84 -0.70 -2.91
N ARG A 174 -7.10 -1.22 -3.89
CA ARG A 174 -5.65 -1.48 -3.76
C ARG A 174 -4.86 -0.18 -3.63
N GLU A 175 -5.21 0.84 -4.41
CA GLU A 175 -4.58 2.16 -4.33
C GLU A 175 -4.83 2.81 -2.97
N ILE A 176 -6.08 2.83 -2.50
CA ILE A 176 -6.44 3.35 -1.17
C ILE A 176 -5.65 2.63 -0.07
N SER A 177 -5.55 1.30 -0.15
CA SER A 177 -4.80 0.50 0.83
C SER A 177 -3.30 0.79 0.81
N THR A 178 -2.75 1.19 -0.35
CA THR A 178 -1.34 1.60 -0.48
C THR A 178 -1.13 2.99 0.10
N LEU A 179 -1.99 3.96 -0.27
CA LEU A 179 -1.94 5.32 0.26
C LEU A 179 -2.13 5.38 1.78
N GLN A 180 -2.98 4.52 2.34
CA GLN A 180 -3.14 4.41 3.79
C GLN A 180 -1.86 3.90 4.47
N ARG A 181 -1.19 2.90 3.90
CA ARG A 181 0.11 2.41 4.41
C ARG A 181 1.15 3.52 4.36
N ASP A 182 1.27 4.22 3.25
CA ASP A 182 2.24 5.32 3.09
C ASP A 182 1.95 6.46 4.07
N LYS A 183 0.68 6.83 4.25
CA LYS A 183 0.26 7.82 5.25
C LYS A 183 0.72 7.42 6.66
N THR A 184 0.49 6.17 7.07
CA THR A 184 0.93 5.72 8.41
C THR A 184 2.45 5.70 8.55
N HIS A 185 3.18 5.36 7.49
CA HIS A 185 4.63 5.39 7.48
C HIS A 185 5.18 6.82 7.60
N LEU A 186 4.64 7.76 6.82
CA LEU A 186 5.01 9.18 6.90
C LEU A 186 4.70 9.78 8.28
N GLN A 187 3.58 9.41 8.89
CA GLN A 187 3.24 9.85 10.25
C GLN A 187 4.28 9.38 11.29
N ARG A 188 4.74 8.12 11.20
CA ARG A 188 5.81 7.62 12.09
C ARG A 188 7.11 8.39 11.87
N ASN A 189 7.52 8.58 10.62
CA ASN A 189 8.73 9.34 10.29
C ASN A 189 8.67 10.79 10.81
N LEU A 190 7.49 11.42 10.74
CA LEU A 190 7.28 12.75 11.30
C LEU A 190 7.47 12.76 12.81
N THR A 191 6.85 11.80 13.53
CA THR A 191 7.02 11.67 14.99
C THR A 191 8.49 11.43 15.38
N ASP A 192 9.18 10.52 14.69
CA ASP A 192 10.60 10.23 14.95
C ASP A 192 11.49 11.46 14.71
N THR A 193 11.23 12.20 13.63
CA THR A 193 11.95 13.44 13.32
C THR A 193 11.70 14.50 14.39
N GLN A 194 10.46 14.63 14.87
CA GLN A 194 10.11 15.58 15.92
C GLN A 194 10.77 15.23 17.26
N GLN A 195 10.83 13.95 17.63
CA GLN A 195 11.56 13.49 18.81
C GLN A 195 13.07 13.80 18.70
N ARG A 196 13.67 13.56 17.53
CA ARG A 196 15.08 13.89 17.28
C ARG A 196 15.34 15.39 17.37
N LEU A 197 14.43 16.22 16.87
CA LEU A 197 14.52 17.67 16.97
C LEU A 197 14.50 18.11 18.43
N THR A 198 13.52 17.68 19.22
CA THR A 198 13.43 18.00 20.65
C THR A 198 14.66 17.53 21.43
N ALA A 199 15.20 16.34 21.11
CA ALA A 199 16.43 15.84 21.73
C ALA A 199 17.64 16.72 21.37
N SER A 200 17.69 17.26 20.14
CA SER A 200 18.75 18.18 19.71
C SER A 200 18.62 19.55 20.36
N GLU A 201 17.41 20.11 20.44
CA GLU A 201 17.13 21.39 21.13
C GLU A 201 17.56 21.32 22.60
N ASN A 202 17.25 20.23 23.29
CA ASN A 202 17.70 20.00 24.67
C ASN A 202 19.23 19.92 24.80
N LYS A 203 19.94 19.39 23.81
CA LYS A 203 21.41 19.37 23.81
C LYS A 203 21.99 20.77 23.61
N VAL A 204 21.40 21.55 22.71
CA VAL A 204 21.81 22.94 22.45
C VAL A 204 21.64 23.79 23.71
N SER A 205 20.48 23.73 24.36
CA SER A 205 20.21 24.46 25.60
C SER A 205 21.23 24.14 26.71
N ARG A 206 21.59 22.85 26.90
CA ARG A 206 22.65 22.46 27.86
C ARG A 206 24.03 23.00 27.49
N ILE A 207 24.34 23.13 26.20
CA ILE A 207 25.62 23.70 25.74
C ILE A 207 25.65 25.20 26.01
N GLU A 208 24.54 25.91 25.75
CA GLU A 208 24.41 27.34 26.02
C GLU A 208 24.60 27.64 27.52
N GLU A 209 23.92 26.90 28.41
CA GLU A 209 24.09 27.03 29.86
C GLU A 209 25.55 26.85 30.30
N ARG A 210 26.26 25.85 29.73
CA ARG A 210 27.68 25.61 30.03
C ARG A 210 28.57 26.73 29.50
N LEU A 211 28.24 27.30 28.34
CA LEU A 211 28.99 28.38 27.73
C LEU A 211 28.84 29.67 28.53
N GLU A 212 27.64 29.97 29.01
CA GLU A 212 27.40 31.09 29.93
C GLU A 212 28.13 30.92 31.26
N ALA A 213 28.12 29.72 31.86
CA ALA A 213 28.85 29.44 33.09
C ALA A 213 30.35 29.69 32.91
N ARG A 214 30.95 29.19 31.83
CA ARG A 214 32.35 29.46 31.49
C ARG A 214 32.62 30.93 31.20
N GLY A 215 31.68 31.63 30.56
CA GLY A 215 31.77 33.08 30.35
C GLY A 215 31.89 33.85 31.67
N ARG A 216 31.11 33.47 32.68
CA ARG A 216 31.21 34.04 34.04
C ARG A 216 32.55 33.74 34.71
N GLU A 217 33.05 32.51 34.61
CA GLU A 217 34.37 32.14 35.16
C GLU A 217 35.51 32.95 34.53
N VAL A 218 35.49 33.15 33.21
CA VAL A 218 36.50 33.95 32.51
C VAL A 218 36.48 35.41 32.99
N LEU A 219 35.31 36.01 33.18
CA LEU A 219 35.19 37.36 33.72
C LEU A 219 35.73 37.47 35.16
N GLU A 220 35.46 36.47 36.00
CA GLU A 220 36.00 36.42 37.36
C GLU A 220 37.52 36.32 37.37
N LEU A 221 38.08 35.42 36.55
CA LEU A 221 39.54 35.26 36.41
C LEU A 221 40.20 36.53 35.87
N LYS A 222 39.56 37.23 34.91
CA LYS A 222 40.05 38.52 34.39
C LYS A 222 40.09 39.57 35.50
N SER A 223 39.06 39.68 36.33
CA SER A 223 39.05 40.59 37.48
C SER A 223 40.14 40.25 38.50
N LYS A 224 40.37 38.96 38.78
CA LYS A 224 41.47 38.52 39.67
C LYS A 224 42.83 38.88 39.10
N LEU A 225 43.05 38.67 37.81
CA LEU A 225 44.30 39.01 37.14
C LEU A 225 44.59 40.52 37.20
N GLU A 226 43.57 41.35 36.98
CA GLU A 226 43.69 42.81 37.08
C GLU A 226 44.08 43.26 38.50
N ARG A 227 43.44 42.69 39.54
CA ARG A 227 43.82 42.97 40.94
C ARG A 227 45.25 42.53 41.25
N LEU A 228 45.67 41.37 40.76
CA LEU A 228 47.04 40.89 40.94
C LEU A 228 48.05 41.80 40.24
N SER A 229 47.75 42.26 39.03
CA SER A 229 48.59 43.23 38.30
C SER A 229 48.79 44.51 39.10
N ILE A 230 47.71 45.09 39.65
CA ILE A 230 47.78 46.29 40.49
C ILE A 230 48.63 46.04 41.75
N ASN A 231 48.49 44.87 42.38
CA ASN A 231 49.27 44.53 43.56
C ASN A 231 50.76 44.37 43.24
N VAL A 232 51.11 43.77 42.09
CA VAL A 232 52.50 43.66 41.63
C VAL A 232 53.09 45.04 41.41
N ASP A 233 52.40 45.92 40.68
CA ASP A 233 52.85 47.29 40.43
C ASP A 233 53.09 48.06 41.75
N ASN A 234 52.20 47.87 42.74
CA ASN A 234 52.33 48.51 44.05
C ASN A 234 53.52 47.96 44.85
N LEU A 235 53.76 46.63 44.81
CA LEU A 235 54.92 46.02 45.46
C LEU A 235 56.23 46.47 44.82
N GLU A 236 56.27 46.60 43.50
CA GLU A 236 57.46 47.10 42.79
C GLU A 236 57.75 48.55 43.13
N LYS A 237 56.74 49.42 43.18
CA LYS A 237 56.90 50.81 43.66
C LYS A 237 57.39 50.85 45.10
N SER A 238 56.78 50.06 46.00
CA SER A 238 57.19 50.00 47.40
C SER A 238 58.64 49.54 47.57
N ARG A 239 59.10 48.58 46.75
CA ARG A 239 60.50 48.13 46.73
C ARG A 239 61.45 49.22 46.27
N GLU A 240 61.10 49.97 45.21
CA GLU A 240 61.90 51.10 44.74
C GLU A 240 62.00 52.20 45.82
N GLU A 241 60.88 52.56 46.44
CA GLU A 241 60.81 53.57 47.49
C GLU A 241 61.68 53.20 48.70
N LEU A 242 61.56 51.95 49.20
CA LEU A 242 62.38 51.43 50.30
C LEU A 242 63.88 51.47 49.98
N LEU A 243 64.26 51.11 48.74
CA LEU A 243 65.65 51.12 48.33
C LEU A 243 66.18 52.55 48.19
N ASN A 244 65.37 53.47 47.67
CA ASN A 244 65.68 54.88 47.55
C ASN A 244 65.89 55.55 48.93
N GLU A 245 64.99 55.28 49.90
CA GLU A 245 65.15 55.75 51.29
C GLU A 245 66.44 55.21 51.92
N LYS A 246 66.73 53.92 51.71
CA LYS A 246 67.96 53.28 52.19
C LYS A 246 69.21 53.91 51.58
N VAL A 247 69.20 54.28 50.30
CA VAL A 247 70.30 55.02 49.64
C VAL A 247 70.48 56.38 50.29
N ASN A 248 69.39 57.13 50.50
CA ASN A 248 69.44 58.47 51.11
C ASN A 248 70.01 58.44 52.53
N LEU A 249 69.51 57.55 53.39
CA LEU A 249 70.02 57.37 54.76
C LEU A 249 71.51 56.97 54.79
N LYS A 250 71.99 56.21 53.79
CA LYS A 250 73.41 55.84 53.70
C LYS A 250 74.27 56.98 53.17
N ASN A 251 73.77 57.79 52.24
CA ASN A 251 74.43 59.01 51.76
C ASN A 251 74.61 60.01 52.92
N GLU A 252 73.55 60.30 53.66
CA GLU A 252 73.60 61.22 54.82
C GLU A 252 74.62 60.76 55.87
N LYS A 253 74.62 59.46 56.22
CA LYS A 253 75.61 58.86 57.14
C LYS A 253 77.04 58.82 56.58
N LEU A 254 77.21 58.90 55.25
CA LEU A 254 78.52 59.00 54.61
C LEU A 254 79.00 60.45 54.62
N GLU A 255 78.12 61.40 54.33
CA GLU A 255 78.40 62.83 54.36
C GLU A 255 78.79 63.31 55.77
N ILE A 256 77.99 62.97 56.79
CA ILE A 256 78.31 63.28 58.20
C ILE A 256 79.68 62.68 58.57
N PHE A 257 79.95 61.44 58.15
CA PHE A 257 81.23 60.79 58.44
C PHE A 257 82.41 61.48 57.73
N ALA A 258 82.23 61.88 56.47
CA ALA A 258 83.23 62.58 55.69
C ALA A 258 83.56 63.95 56.31
N ASN A 259 82.52 64.73 56.66
CA ASN A 259 82.65 66.02 57.32
C ASN A 259 83.39 65.89 58.66
N ASN A 260 83.00 64.95 59.51
CA ASN A 260 83.66 64.71 60.80
C ASN A 260 85.12 64.26 60.66
N SER A 261 85.47 63.64 59.53
CA SER A 261 86.83 63.17 59.24
C SER A 261 87.68 64.18 58.47
N GLY A 262 87.13 65.36 58.14
CA GLY A 262 87.82 66.36 57.32
C GLY A 262 88.05 65.93 55.87
N ILE A 263 87.25 64.99 55.35
CA ILE A 263 87.36 64.51 53.97
C ILE A 263 86.57 65.45 53.06
N ASN A 264 87.22 65.96 52.01
CA ASN A 264 86.57 66.82 51.02
C ASN A 264 85.41 66.09 50.32
N ALA A 265 84.24 66.74 50.24
CA ALA A 265 83.03 66.18 49.61
C ALA A 265 83.26 65.78 48.15
N ASN A 266 84.07 66.53 47.39
CA ASN A 266 84.38 66.19 46.00
C ASN A 266 85.12 64.85 45.88
N GLU A 267 85.98 64.52 46.86
CA GLU A 267 86.69 63.24 46.87
C GLU A 267 85.76 62.07 47.21
N VAL A 268 84.76 62.31 48.06
CA VAL A 268 83.70 61.33 48.35
C VAL A 268 82.87 61.08 47.09
N ASP A 269 82.46 62.13 46.37
CA ASP A 269 81.70 62.00 45.12
C ASP A 269 82.50 61.30 44.02
N ASN A 270 83.79 61.60 43.91
CA ASN A 270 84.70 60.88 43.01
C ASN A 270 84.77 59.40 43.37
N LEU A 271 84.94 59.06 44.65
CA LEU A 271 84.93 57.67 45.12
C LEU A 271 83.61 56.97 44.77
N LEU A 272 82.46 57.60 45.03
CA LEU A 272 81.15 57.04 44.69
C LEU A 272 81.06 56.72 43.20
N ARG A 273 81.39 57.70 42.33
CA ARG A 273 81.38 57.50 40.87
C ARG A 273 82.33 56.39 40.42
N TYR A 274 83.54 56.31 40.97
CA TYR A 274 84.48 55.26 40.60
C TYR A 274 84.05 53.88 41.10
N TYR A 275 83.47 53.77 42.31
CA TYR A 275 82.92 52.51 42.79
C TYR A 275 81.70 52.07 41.96
N GLU A 276 80.79 52.97 41.59
CA GLU A 276 79.66 52.67 40.70
C GLU A 276 80.14 52.11 39.36
N ARG A 277 81.13 52.77 38.74
CA ARG A 277 81.72 52.32 37.47
C ARG A 277 82.48 51.00 37.62
N LEU A 278 83.20 50.80 38.73
CA LEU A 278 83.90 49.55 39.02
C LEU A 278 82.91 48.38 39.19
N ILE A 279 81.80 48.60 39.88
CA ILE A 279 80.74 47.58 40.04
C ILE A 279 80.16 47.20 38.68
N ASN A 280 79.84 48.19 37.83
CA ASN A 280 79.33 47.95 36.48
C ASN A 280 80.36 47.22 35.60
N ALA A 281 81.65 47.63 35.66
CA ALA A 281 82.72 46.96 34.93
C ALA A 281 82.90 45.50 35.36
N ARG A 282 82.77 45.21 36.67
CA ARG A 282 82.81 43.84 37.21
C ARG A 282 81.63 43.00 36.76
N LYS A 283 80.41 43.55 36.74
CA LYS A 283 79.21 42.86 36.20
C LYS A 283 79.37 42.49 34.73
N ASN A 284 80.00 43.37 33.95
CA ASN A 284 80.24 43.19 32.52
C ASN A 284 81.59 42.49 32.19
N TYR A 285 82.31 41.98 33.18
CA TYR A 285 83.62 41.34 33.03
C TYR A 285 84.67 42.16 32.25
N ASN A 286 84.59 43.49 32.28
CA ASN A 286 85.48 44.37 31.52
C ASN A 286 86.78 44.66 32.30
N GLN A 287 87.81 43.83 32.09
CA GLN A 287 89.08 43.89 32.82
C GLN A 287 89.84 45.23 32.69
N VAL A 288 89.81 45.86 31.52
CA VAL A 288 90.46 47.15 31.27
C VAL A 288 89.83 48.24 32.15
N ASN A 289 88.49 48.28 32.20
CA ASN A 289 87.77 49.24 33.03
C ASN A 289 87.92 48.95 34.52
N ILE A 290 87.99 47.68 34.92
CA ILE A 290 88.27 47.28 36.32
C ILE A 290 89.61 47.89 36.77
N GLY A 291 90.69 47.62 36.04
CA GLY A 291 92.02 48.15 36.38
C GLY A 291 92.05 49.68 36.40
N THR A 292 91.40 50.32 35.44
CA THR A 292 91.31 51.79 35.37
C THR A 292 90.61 52.38 36.59
N HIS A 293 89.46 51.84 36.98
CA HIS A 293 88.68 52.38 38.11
C HIS A 293 89.31 52.04 39.46
N GLU A 294 89.97 50.89 39.62
CA GLU A 294 90.77 50.57 40.81
C GLU A 294 91.96 51.53 40.96
N GLY A 295 92.65 51.85 39.86
CA GLY A 295 93.69 52.87 39.83
C GLY A 295 93.19 54.25 40.28
N ASN A 296 92.04 54.69 39.75
CA ASN A 296 91.42 55.96 40.13
C ASN A 296 91.00 56.00 41.61
N ILE A 297 90.42 54.92 42.14
CA ILE A 297 90.08 54.80 43.57
C ILE A 297 91.34 54.93 44.43
N ASN A 298 92.43 54.24 44.06
CA ASN A 298 93.69 54.32 44.80
C ASN A 298 94.31 55.72 44.75
N ARG A 299 94.19 56.43 43.62
CA ARG A 299 94.62 57.83 43.49
C ARG A 299 93.86 58.74 44.44
N VAL A 300 92.52 58.66 44.47
CA VAL A 300 91.70 59.47 45.39
C VAL A 300 92.00 59.13 46.86
N ARG A 301 92.21 57.85 47.17
CA ARG A 301 92.67 57.42 48.52
C ARG A 301 94.01 58.06 48.89
N GLY A 302 94.92 58.20 47.93
CA GLY A 302 96.20 58.91 48.12
C GLY A 302 95.99 60.38 48.47
N ILE A 303 95.13 61.07 47.71
CA ILE A 303 94.79 62.48 47.93
C ILE A 303 94.21 62.69 49.34
N ILE A 304 93.22 61.88 49.75
CA ILE A 304 92.59 61.97 51.08
C ILE A 304 93.63 61.81 52.20
N ARG A 305 94.60 60.90 52.04
CA ARG A 305 95.67 60.70 53.02
C ARG A 305 96.66 61.87 53.07
N GLN A 306 96.98 62.46 51.92
CA GLN A 306 97.85 63.63 51.83
C GLN A 306 97.21 64.86 52.50
N SER A 307 95.87 64.91 52.58
CA SER A 307 95.13 65.91 53.35
C SER A 307 95.17 65.69 54.88
N GLY A 308 95.95 64.74 55.38
CA GLY A 308 96.12 64.49 56.83
C GLY A 308 95.06 63.58 57.46
N VAL A 309 94.16 63.00 56.67
CA VAL A 309 93.16 62.05 57.17
C VAL A 309 93.80 60.71 57.51
N SER A 310 93.48 60.15 58.67
CA SER A 310 94.04 58.87 59.10
C SER A 310 93.77 57.74 58.10
N VAL A 311 94.68 56.78 58.03
CA VAL A 311 94.54 55.61 57.14
C VAL A 311 93.26 54.83 57.45
N GLU A 312 92.90 54.72 58.74
CA GLU A 312 91.69 54.04 59.19
C GLU A 312 90.42 54.77 58.71
N ASN A 313 90.34 56.09 58.87
CA ASN A 313 89.20 56.88 58.41
C ASN A 313 89.08 56.85 56.88
N THR A 314 90.21 56.87 56.16
CA THR A 314 90.25 56.69 54.69
C THR A 314 89.65 55.34 54.29
N GLN A 315 90.04 54.25 54.97
CA GLN A 315 89.51 52.91 54.69
C GLN A 315 88.02 52.80 55.03
N LYS A 316 87.58 53.36 56.16
CA LYS A 316 86.15 53.42 56.55
C LYS A 316 85.33 54.20 55.52
N CYS A 317 85.82 55.35 55.05
CA CYS A 317 85.20 56.14 54.00
C CYS A 317 85.04 55.31 52.72
N CYS A 318 86.10 54.64 52.26
CA CYS A 318 86.08 53.78 51.08
C CYS A 318 85.02 52.68 51.18
N ARG A 319 84.97 51.95 52.30
CA ARG A 319 83.98 50.88 52.52
C ARG A 319 82.55 51.43 52.54
N LYS A 320 82.33 52.63 53.09
CA LYS A 320 81.02 53.28 53.06
C LYS A 320 80.63 53.72 51.64
N CYS A 321 81.55 54.31 50.88
CA CYS A 321 81.35 54.69 49.48
C CYS A 321 81.00 53.46 48.62
N GLU A 322 81.75 52.36 48.77
CA GLU A 322 81.46 51.11 48.04
C GLU A 322 80.06 50.57 48.36
N LYS A 323 79.63 50.60 49.63
CA LYS A 323 78.29 50.17 50.04
C LYS A 323 77.19 51.04 49.44
N VAL A 324 77.37 52.36 49.43
CA VAL A 324 76.42 53.30 48.80
C VAL A 324 76.35 53.05 47.29
N ALA A 325 77.52 52.93 46.64
CA ALA A 325 77.60 52.66 45.20
C ALA A 325 76.86 51.36 44.82
N LYS A 326 77.01 50.28 45.61
CA LYS A 326 76.25 49.02 45.40
C LYS A 326 74.74 49.24 45.42
N LEU A 327 74.24 49.98 46.41
CA LEU A 327 72.80 50.26 46.52
C LEU A 327 72.29 51.15 45.38
N ARG A 328 73.08 52.14 44.94
CA ARG A 328 72.73 52.98 43.79
C ARG A 328 72.68 52.20 42.49
N THR A 329 73.65 51.29 42.27
CA THR A 329 73.62 50.41 41.10
C THR A 329 72.38 49.50 41.14
N GLU A 330 72.05 48.89 42.27
CA GLU A 330 70.84 48.06 42.42
C GLU A 330 69.56 48.86 42.13
N LEU A 331 69.45 50.09 42.64
CA LEU A 331 68.31 50.97 42.37
C LEU A 331 68.18 51.33 40.88
N ASN A 332 69.29 51.62 40.22
CA ASN A 332 69.30 51.91 38.79
C ASN A 332 68.91 50.69 37.95
N GLU A 333 69.31 49.48 38.36
CA GLU A 333 68.89 48.25 37.70
C GLU A 333 67.39 48.02 37.81
N ILE A 334 66.79 48.23 38.99
CA ILE A 334 65.33 48.14 39.17
C ILE A 334 64.62 49.15 38.26
N ARG A 335 65.09 50.40 38.19
CA ARG A 335 64.52 51.42 37.32
C ARG A 335 64.62 51.07 35.84
N GLN A 336 65.76 50.51 35.43
CA GLN A 336 65.98 50.07 34.05
C GLN A 336 65.04 48.92 33.69
N GLN A 337 64.92 47.91 34.56
CA GLN A 337 64.00 46.79 34.38
C GLN A 337 62.54 47.25 34.28
N GLN A 338 62.12 48.19 35.13
CA GLN A 338 60.77 48.77 35.06
C GLN A 338 60.55 49.56 33.76
N TYR A 339 61.57 50.25 33.26
CA TYR A 339 61.47 50.97 31.99
C TYR A 339 61.30 50.00 30.81
N GLU A 340 62.10 48.95 30.76
CA GLU A 340 62.02 47.89 29.74
C GLU A 340 60.66 47.17 29.80
N ALA A 341 60.19 46.79 31.00
CA ALA A 341 58.89 46.14 31.19
C ALA A 341 57.71 47.01 30.70
N ARG A 342 57.81 48.34 30.79
CA ARG A 342 56.77 49.26 30.27
C ARG A 342 56.79 49.37 28.75
N GLN A 343 57.91 49.10 28.08
CA GLN A 343 58.01 49.15 26.62
C GLN A 343 57.50 47.88 25.94
N GLU A 344 57.60 46.73 26.60
CA GLU A 344 57.18 45.44 26.04
C GLU A 344 55.67 45.19 26.06
N VAL A 345 54.87 46.03 26.72
CA VAL A 345 53.40 45.91 26.70
C VAL A 345 52.86 46.49 25.39
N PRO A 346 52.31 45.67 24.46
CA PRO A 346 51.75 46.18 23.23
C PRO A 346 50.57 47.12 23.51
N PRO A 347 50.33 48.14 22.68
CA PRO A 347 49.14 48.96 22.80
C PRO A 347 47.90 48.05 22.79
N ARG A 348 47.05 48.16 23.81
CA ARG A 348 45.74 47.50 23.80
C ARG A 348 44.90 48.18 22.71
N HIS A 349 44.82 47.54 21.54
CA HIS A 349 43.92 47.91 20.46
C HIS A 349 42.50 47.43 20.73
#